data_AF-A0A135Z481-F1
#
_entry.id   AF-A0A135Z481-F1
#
_cell.length_a   1.000
_cell.length_b   1.000
_cell.length_c   1.000
_cell.angle_alpha   90.00
_cell.angle_beta   90.00
_cell.angle_gamma   90.00
#
_symmetry.space_group_name_H-M   'P 1'
#
loop_
_entity.id
_entity.type
_entity.pdbx_description
1 polymer ?
#
loop_
_entity_poly.entity_id
_entity_poly.type
_entity_poly.pdbx_seq_one_letter_code
_entity_poly.pdbx_strand_id
1 'polypeptide(L)'
;MLLKSAESTESCESHKSTESTESCESHKSCECTESTNSCESFESTEPNESNESKLSDDYAKNLTLYERVHKEYALLCEQIPYPKCALNFKNPFELLVATVLSAQTTDKRVNLVTKNLFSEFPDAFSLSKASISKVEYLIHSLGFYRVKAQHIITLSMQLVEKYNGVVPNTMKELTSLSGVGRKTANVVLGNAFGIPGFPVDTHVIRVTGRLHWRKDWNSSKVNPVKIESEITSFFSPEEWTNVSHRLILHGRTVCTARNPHCFECPLRFTCPSAKC
;
A
#
# COMPACT_ATOMS: atom_id res chain seq x y z
N MET A 1 -48.99 41.20 21.34
CA MET A 1 -50.09 41.13 20.34
C MET A 1 -49.64 40.13 19.28
N LEU A 2 -50.14 38.89 19.28
CA LEU A 2 -51.40 38.46 18.61
C LEU A 2 -51.25 38.63 17.08
N LEU A 3 -51.29 37.60 16.20
CA LEU A 3 -52.00 36.31 16.20
C LEU A 3 -51.45 35.34 15.13
N LYS A 4 -51.56 34.03 15.45
CA LYS A 4 -52.11 32.87 14.68
C LYS A 4 -51.60 32.53 13.27
N SER A 5 -51.08 31.32 12.99
CA SER A 5 -51.69 29.96 12.92
C SER A 5 -52.15 29.59 11.51
N ALA A 6 -51.68 28.45 10.98
CA ALA A 6 -52.51 27.40 10.35
C ALA A 6 -51.65 26.17 9.99
N GLU A 7 -51.92 25.07 10.69
CA GLU A 7 -51.65 23.68 10.30
C GLU A 7 -52.77 23.14 9.39
N SER A 8 -52.46 22.12 8.58
CA SER A 8 -53.32 20.95 8.25
C SER A 8 -52.63 20.16 7.12
N THR A 9 -52.10 18.94 7.32
CA THR A 9 -52.79 17.61 7.24
C THR A 9 -53.41 17.37 5.85
N GLU A 10 -53.25 16.27 5.11
CA GLU A 10 -53.16 14.81 5.34
C GLU A 10 -52.65 14.16 4.02
N SER A 11 -51.89 13.05 4.01
CA SER A 11 -52.33 11.64 3.82
C SER A 11 -53.20 11.41 2.56
N CYS A 12 -53.04 10.39 1.71
CA CYS A 12 -52.87 8.98 2.00
C CYS A 12 -52.58 8.21 0.69
N GLU A 13 -51.83 7.10 0.82
CA GLU A 13 -52.09 5.79 0.19
C GLU A 13 -52.12 5.66 -1.35
N SER A 14 -51.96 4.51 -1.97
CA SER A 14 -51.35 3.20 -1.71
C SER A 14 -51.48 2.47 -3.06
N HIS A 15 -50.56 1.59 -3.44
CA HIS A 15 -50.94 0.45 -4.27
C HIS A 15 -49.99 -0.72 -4.02
N LYS A 16 -50.64 -1.83 -3.69
CA LYS A 16 -50.14 -3.14 -3.29
C LYS A 16 -50.69 -4.12 -4.32
N SER A 17 -49.87 -5.07 -4.77
CA SER A 17 -50.28 -6.40 -5.28
C SER A 17 -48.99 -7.20 -5.55
N THR A 18 -48.59 -8.25 -4.82
CA THR A 18 -49.11 -9.65 -4.80
C THR A 18 -49.33 -10.18 -6.22
N GLU A 19 -48.97 -11.38 -6.65
CA GLU A 19 -48.37 -12.63 -6.12
C GLU A 19 -48.15 -13.48 -7.40
N SER A 20 -47.21 -14.42 -7.43
CA SER A 20 -47.42 -15.74 -8.05
C SER A 20 -46.19 -16.63 -7.88
N THR A 21 -46.37 -17.60 -7.00
CA THR A 21 -45.76 -18.92 -7.01
C THR A 21 -46.10 -19.67 -8.30
N GLU A 22 -45.14 -20.36 -8.90
CA GLU A 22 -45.43 -21.58 -9.66
C GLU A 22 -44.25 -22.55 -9.60
N SER A 23 -44.52 -23.66 -8.90
CA SER A 23 -43.86 -24.95 -9.01
C SER A 23 -44.14 -25.58 -10.38
N CYS A 24 -43.20 -26.34 -10.93
CA CYS A 24 -43.57 -27.46 -11.80
C CYS A 24 -42.57 -28.60 -11.64
N GLU A 25 -43.07 -29.69 -11.05
CA GLU A 25 -42.44 -31.01 -11.03
C GLU A 25 -42.59 -31.71 -12.38
N SER A 26 -41.60 -32.56 -12.66
CA SER A 26 -41.76 -33.95 -13.15
C SER A 26 -41.66 -34.32 -14.65
N HIS A 27 -40.93 -35.44 -14.82
CA HIS A 27 -41.02 -36.51 -15.83
C HIS A 27 -40.37 -36.37 -17.21
N LYS A 28 -39.24 -37.05 -17.38
CA LYS A 28 -39.08 -38.32 -18.13
C LYS A 28 -37.63 -38.81 -17.94
N SER A 29 -37.38 -39.85 -17.16
CA SER A 29 -37.40 -41.26 -17.61
C SER A 29 -36.46 -41.48 -18.80
N CYS A 30 -35.24 -41.97 -18.54
CA CYS A 30 -34.51 -42.73 -19.54
C CYS A 30 -33.88 -43.94 -18.84
N GLU A 31 -34.17 -45.10 -19.41
CA GLU A 31 -34.12 -46.42 -18.82
C GLU A 31 -32.68 -46.92 -18.65
N CYS A 32 -32.46 -47.66 -17.58
CA CYS A 32 -31.38 -48.62 -17.47
C CYS A 32 -31.71 -49.80 -18.40
N THR A 33 -30.89 -50.00 -19.44
CA THR A 33 -30.81 -51.29 -20.13
C THR A 33 -29.37 -51.75 -20.14
N GLU A 34 -29.15 -52.87 -19.45
CA GLU A 34 -27.94 -53.68 -19.52
C GLU A 34 -27.68 -54.13 -20.96
N SER A 35 -26.44 -53.99 -21.41
CA SER A 35 -25.88 -54.86 -22.46
C SER A 35 -24.36 -54.88 -22.38
N THR A 36 -23.86 -55.96 -21.76
CA THR A 36 -22.66 -56.76 -22.04
C THR A 36 -21.58 -56.28 -23.03
N ASN A 37 -20.32 -56.58 -22.63
CA ASN A 37 -19.05 -56.61 -23.38
C ASN A 37 -18.47 -55.23 -23.74
N SER A 38 -17.21 -54.90 -23.50
CA SER A 38 -16.00 -55.73 -23.36
C SER A 38 -14.94 -54.99 -22.52
N CYS A 39 -14.25 -55.74 -21.65
CA CYS A 39 -13.03 -55.30 -21.00
C CYS A 39 -11.93 -55.03 -22.04
N GLU A 40 -11.58 -53.77 -22.23
CA GLU A 40 -10.22 -53.39 -22.63
C GLU A 40 -9.57 -52.68 -21.45
N SER A 41 -8.46 -53.29 -21.00
CA SER A 41 -7.58 -52.81 -19.96
C SER A 41 -7.06 -51.41 -20.28
N PHE A 42 -7.62 -50.39 -19.63
CA PHE A 42 -7.00 -49.07 -19.54
C PHE A 42 -5.88 -49.17 -18.50
N GLU A 43 -4.66 -49.29 -19.02
CA GLU A 43 -3.42 -49.24 -18.26
C GLU A 43 -3.36 -47.89 -17.52
N SER A 44 -3.44 -47.95 -16.20
CA SER A 44 -3.29 -46.83 -15.30
C SER A 44 -1.85 -46.32 -15.38
N THR A 45 -1.59 -45.31 -16.18
CA THR A 45 -0.36 -44.52 -16.08
C THR A 45 -0.48 -43.60 -14.87
N GLU A 46 0.19 -43.98 -13.78
CA GLU A 46 0.41 -43.10 -12.63
C GLU A 46 1.04 -41.77 -13.11
N PRO A 47 0.57 -40.60 -12.63
CA PRO A 47 1.17 -39.34 -12.99
C PRO A 47 2.57 -39.26 -12.39
N ASN A 48 3.57 -39.15 -13.27
CA ASN A 48 4.97 -39.12 -12.91
C ASN A 48 5.32 -37.77 -12.24
N GLU A 49 5.35 -37.73 -10.90
CA GLU A 49 5.70 -36.56 -10.05
C GLU A 49 7.01 -35.87 -10.45
N SER A 50 7.89 -36.54 -11.19
CA SER A 50 9.18 -36.00 -11.63
C SER A 50 9.12 -35.04 -12.83
N ASN A 51 7.97 -34.96 -13.52
CA ASN A 51 7.82 -34.16 -14.74
C ASN A 51 7.14 -32.80 -14.47
N GLU A 52 6.28 -32.69 -13.45
CA GLU A 52 5.69 -31.40 -13.04
C GLU A 52 6.74 -30.44 -12.47
N SER A 53 7.72 -30.95 -11.71
CA SER A 53 8.79 -30.13 -11.13
C SER A 53 9.76 -29.58 -12.18
N LYS A 54 10.02 -30.34 -13.25
CA LYS A 54 10.87 -29.88 -14.37
C LYS A 54 10.13 -28.91 -15.29
N LEU A 55 8.83 -29.12 -15.52
CA LEU A 55 8.00 -28.16 -16.25
C LEU A 55 7.90 -26.83 -15.48
N SER A 56 7.75 -26.82 -14.15
CA SER A 56 7.75 -25.57 -13.37
C SER A 56 9.08 -24.84 -13.40
N ASP A 57 10.20 -25.58 -13.35
CA ASP A 57 11.55 -25.02 -13.33
C ASP A 57 11.97 -24.41 -14.68
N ASP A 58 11.52 -24.98 -15.79
CA ASP A 58 11.80 -24.45 -17.14
C ASP A 58 10.79 -23.37 -17.57
N TYR A 59 9.54 -23.42 -17.08
CA TYR A 59 8.56 -22.33 -17.28
C TYR A 59 8.96 -21.05 -16.52
N ALA A 60 9.65 -21.18 -15.38
CA ALA A 60 10.24 -20.06 -14.65
C ALA A 60 11.43 -19.42 -15.39
N LYS A 61 12.15 -20.17 -16.24
CA LYS A 61 13.38 -19.70 -16.92
C LYS A 61 13.15 -18.78 -18.12
N ASN A 62 11.95 -18.74 -18.71
CA ASN A 62 11.67 -17.99 -19.94
C ASN A 62 10.64 -16.86 -19.81
N LEU A 63 10.29 -16.45 -18.59
CA LEU A 63 9.46 -15.27 -18.38
C LEU A 63 10.24 -13.99 -18.68
N THR A 64 9.66 -13.11 -19.48
CA THR A 64 10.18 -11.75 -19.60
C THR A 64 10.18 -11.10 -18.21
N LEU A 65 11.09 -10.13 -18.00
CA LEU A 65 11.16 -9.40 -16.72
C LEU A 65 9.78 -8.82 -16.34
N TYR A 66 9.06 -8.29 -17.33
CA TYR A 66 7.71 -7.76 -17.15
C TYR A 66 6.77 -8.82 -16.59
N GLU A 67 6.64 -9.98 -17.25
CA GLU A 67 5.74 -11.05 -16.79
C GLU A 67 6.13 -11.57 -15.39
N ARG A 68 7.42 -11.69 -15.09
CA ARG A 68 7.87 -12.11 -13.76
C ARG A 68 7.47 -11.10 -12.69
N VAL A 69 7.72 -9.81 -12.92
CA VAL A 69 7.32 -8.72 -12.01
C VAL A 69 5.82 -8.78 -11.72
N HIS A 70 4.98 -8.97 -12.75
CA HIS A 70 3.52 -9.06 -12.56
C HIS A 70 3.08 -10.31 -11.81
N LYS A 71 3.68 -11.48 -12.09
CA LYS A 71 3.39 -12.71 -11.34
C LYS A 71 3.78 -12.59 -9.86
N GLU A 72 4.97 -12.06 -9.59
CA GLU A 72 5.44 -11.83 -8.23
C GLU A 72 4.58 -10.78 -7.51
N TYR A 73 4.16 -9.72 -8.21
CA TYR A 73 3.25 -8.74 -7.66
C TYR A 73 1.88 -9.33 -7.32
N ALA A 74 1.34 -10.23 -8.16
CA ALA A 74 0.08 -10.91 -7.88
C ALA A 74 0.14 -11.72 -6.57
N LEU A 75 1.25 -12.46 -6.34
CA LEU A 75 1.47 -13.17 -5.08
C LEU A 75 1.56 -12.23 -3.87
N LEU A 76 2.18 -11.05 -4.04
CA LEU A 76 2.19 -10.02 -3.00
C LEU A 76 0.79 -9.42 -2.75
N CYS A 77 -0.06 -9.34 -3.77
CA CYS A 77 -1.46 -8.92 -3.62
C CYS A 77 -2.26 -9.94 -2.79
N GLU A 78 -2.05 -11.23 -2.99
CA GLU A 78 -2.67 -12.29 -2.18
C GLU A 78 -2.18 -12.25 -0.72
N GLN A 79 -0.86 -12.12 -0.51
CA GLN A 79 -0.29 -12.05 0.85
C GLN A 79 -0.70 -10.77 1.59
N ILE A 80 -0.84 -9.66 0.87
CA ILE A 80 -1.10 -8.32 1.41
C ILE A 80 -2.23 -7.68 0.61
N PRO A 81 -3.50 -8.08 0.85
CA PRO A 81 -4.64 -7.61 0.05
C PRO A 81 -4.93 -6.13 0.24
N TYR A 82 -4.76 -5.61 1.47
CA TYR A 82 -5.08 -4.22 1.82
C TYR A 82 -3.86 -3.49 2.40
N PRO A 83 -2.87 -3.14 1.55
CA PRO A 83 -1.69 -2.43 2.01
C PRO A 83 -2.06 -1.01 2.47
N LYS A 84 -1.57 -0.59 3.64
CA LYS A 84 -1.86 0.74 4.21
C LYS A 84 -0.60 1.39 4.75
N CYS A 85 -0.62 2.73 4.81
CA CYS A 85 0.39 3.50 5.52
C CYS A 85 0.42 3.09 7.00
N ALA A 86 1.62 2.94 7.57
CA ALA A 86 1.79 2.59 8.98
C ALA A 86 1.72 3.82 9.92
N LEU A 87 1.77 5.03 9.36
CA LEU A 87 1.64 6.27 10.12
C LEU A 87 0.16 6.60 10.34
N ASN A 88 -0.19 7.01 11.55
CA ASN A 88 -1.53 7.45 11.90
C ASN A 88 -1.68 8.94 11.57
N PHE A 89 -2.72 9.28 10.80
CA PHE A 89 -3.05 10.65 10.43
C PHE A 89 -4.55 10.78 10.12
N LYS A 90 -5.09 11.98 10.24
CA LYS A 90 -6.48 12.33 9.90
C LYS A 90 -6.60 13.23 8.67
N ASN A 91 -5.52 13.91 8.30
CA ASN A 91 -5.49 14.89 7.22
C ASN A 91 -4.07 15.00 6.60
N PRO A 92 -3.91 15.70 5.45
CA PRO A 92 -2.61 15.82 4.78
C PRO A 92 -1.52 16.48 5.63
N PHE A 93 -1.88 17.44 6.49
CA PHE A 93 -0.92 18.13 7.37
C PHE A 93 -0.34 17.17 8.42
N GLU A 94 -1.19 16.39 9.08
CA GLU A 94 -0.75 15.37 10.04
C GLU A 94 0.17 14.34 9.37
N LEU A 95 -0.17 13.86 8.17
CA LEU A 95 0.67 12.91 7.45
C LEU A 95 2.03 13.53 7.08
N LEU A 96 2.04 14.78 6.60
CA LEU A 96 3.27 15.47 6.23
C LEU A 96 4.21 15.59 7.42
N VAL A 97 3.71 16.10 8.55
CA VAL A 97 4.48 16.25 9.79
C VAL A 97 4.95 14.87 10.30
N ALA A 98 4.06 13.87 10.35
CA ALA A 98 4.42 12.52 10.79
C ALA A 98 5.51 11.89 9.91
N THR A 99 5.48 12.13 8.59
CA THR A 99 6.48 11.60 7.66
C THR A 99 7.84 12.29 7.80
N VAL A 100 7.87 13.60 8.08
CA VAL A 100 9.13 14.29 8.42
C VAL A 100 9.71 13.75 9.73
N LEU A 101 8.85 13.51 10.72
CA LEU A 101 9.27 12.93 12.00
C LEU A 101 9.75 11.48 11.89
N SER A 102 9.25 10.71 10.90
CA SER A 102 9.60 9.30 10.68
C SER A 102 11.01 9.09 10.13
N ALA A 103 11.70 10.15 9.68
CA ALA A 103 13.09 10.06 9.26
C ALA A 103 13.95 9.42 10.36
N GLN A 104 14.57 8.27 10.02
CA GLN A 104 15.44 7.49 10.92
C GLN A 104 14.81 7.13 12.27
N THR A 105 13.50 6.89 12.31
CA THR A 105 12.80 6.36 13.48
C THR A 105 11.74 5.36 13.04
N THR A 106 11.10 4.69 13.99
CA THR A 106 10.04 3.72 13.69
C THR A 106 8.68 4.40 13.67
N ASP A 107 7.80 3.94 12.77
CA ASP A 107 6.41 4.42 12.65
C ASP A 107 5.68 4.31 14.00
N LYS A 108 5.93 3.25 14.78
CA LYS A 108 5.36 3.04 16.12
C LYS A 108 5.72 4.18 17.09
N ARG A 109 6.97 4.63 17.11
CA ARG A 109 7.40 5.74 17.98
C ARG A 109 6.80 7.06 17.52
N VAL A 110 6.72 7.29 16.20
CA VAL A 110 6.08 8.47 15.64
C VAL A 110 4.61 8.53 16.06
N ASN A 111 3.86 7.45 15.86
CA ASN A 111 2.44 7.38 16.21
C ASN A 111 2.15 7.65 17.70
N LEU A 112 3.10 7.30 18.59
CA LEU A 112 2.97 7.59 20.02
C LEU A 112 3.09 9.11 20.30
N VAL A 113 4.06 9.79 19.69
CA VAL A 113 4.30 11.21 19.95
C VAL A 113 3.33 12.11 19.19
N THR A 114 2.93 11.73 17.98
CA THR A 114 2.06 12.55 17.13
C THR A 114 0.66 12.72 17.72
N LYS A 115 0.18 11.75 18.51
CA LYS A 115 -1.08 11.87 19.25
C LYS A 115 -1.11 13.13 20.13
N ASN A 116 -0.07 13.35 20.92
CA ASN A 116 0.01 14.52 21.82
C ASN A 116 0.38 15.78 21.04
N LEU A 117 1.27 15.65 20.03
CA LEU A 117 1.65 16.77 19.18
C LEU A 117 0.45 17.40 18.46
N PHE A 118 -0.39 16.59 17.81
CA PHE A 118 -1.55 17.06 17.05
C PHE A 118 -2.74 17.44 17.94
N SER A 119 -2.77 16.97 19.19
CA SER A 119 -3.71 17.49 20.17
C SER A 119 -3.39 18.94 20.57
N GLU A 120 -2.11 19.29 20.65
CA GLU A 120 -1.66 20.65 21.00
C GLU A 120 -1.63 21.57 19.76
N PHE A 121 -1.20 21.02 18.63
CA PHE A 121 -1.00 21.74 17.36
C PHE A 121 -1.70 21.00 16.20
N PRO A 122 -3.02 21.16 16.07
CA PRO A 122 -3.82 20.41 15.09
C PRO A 122 -3.62 20.85 13.63
N ASP A 123 -3.01 22.01 13.40
CA ASP A 123 -2.85 22.61 12.07
C ASP A 123 -1.52 23.37 11.89
N ALA A 124 -1.25 23.81 10.66
CA ALA A 124 -0.03 24.56 10.34
C ALA A 124 0.02 25.93 11.05
N PHE A 125 -1.12 26.57 11.29
CA PHE A 125 -1.19 27.88 11.95
C PHE A 125 -0.79 27.82 13.43
N SER A 126 -1.24 26.79 14.15
CA SER A 126 -0.87 26.55 15.54
C SER A 126 0.59 26.08 15.66
N LEU A 127 1.04 25.15 14.80
CA LEU A 127 2.42 24.64 14.85
C LEU A 127 3.46 25.69 14.42
N SER A 128 3.14 26.57 13.47
CA SER A 128 4.04 27.66 13.04
C SER A 128 4.33 28.69 14.13
N LYS A 129 3.44 28.83 15.11
CA LYS A 129 3.57 29.75 16.26
C LYS A 129 4.09 29.05 17.51
N ALA A 130 4.33 27.75 17.44
CA ALA A 130 4.75 26.95 18.58
C ALA A 130 6.14 27.37 19.06
N SER A 131 6.35 27.38 20.39
CA SER A 131 7.71 27.55 20.93
C SER A 131 8.54 26.30 20.67
N ILE A 132 9.77 26.48 20.23
CA ILE A 132 10.69 25.37 19.93
C ILE A 132 10.82 24.42 21.11
N SER A 133 10.97 24.93 22.33
CA SER A 133 11.12 24.14 23.55
C SER A 133 9.92 23.26 23.86
N LYS A 134 8.69 23.74 23.57
CA LYS A 134 7.46 22.94 23.77
C LYS A 134 7.38 21.81 22.75
N VAL A 135 7.68 22.08 21.49
CA VAL A 135 7.71 21.04 20.45
C VAL A 135 8.78 20.00 20.78
N GLU A 136 10.01 20.44 21.11
CA GLU A 136 11.09 19.55 21.55
C GLU A 136 10.66 18.65 22.71
N TYR A 137 9.99 19.19 23.73
CA TYR A 137 9.47 18.41 24.85
C TYR A 137 8.48 17.32 24.38
N LEU A 138 7.55 17.64 23.48
CA LEU A 138 6.56 16.68 22.98
C LEU A 138 7.19 15.54 22.16
N ILE A 139 8.26 15.84 21.41
CA ILE A 139 8.91 14.86 20.52
C ILE A 139 10.28 14.37 21.01
N HIS A 140 10.66 14.66 22.27
CA HIS A 140 12.01 14.38 22.81
C HIS A 140 12.41 12.90 22.75
N SER A 141 11.43 11.99 22.76
CA SER A 141 11.64 10.54 22.66
C SER A 141 12.05 10.08 21.26
N LEU A 142 11.94 10.95 20.26
CA LEU A 142 12.43 10.70 18.91
C LEU A 142 13.94 11.01 18.82
N GLY A 143 14.66 10.18 18.07
CA GLY A 143 16.03 10.52 17.68
C GLY A 143 16.07 11.79 16.83
N PHE A 144 17.10 12.61 17.03
CA PHE A 144 17.30 13.91 16.35
C PHE A 144 16.15 14.91 16.56
N TYR A 145 15.48 14.87 17.72
CA TYR A 145 14.28 15.67 17.99
C TYR A 145 14.50 17.19 17.82
N ARG A 146 15.67 17.75 18.15
CA ARG A 146 15.94 19.20 18.00
C ARG A 146 15.84 19.65 16.54
N VAL A 147 16.52 18.94 15.65
CA VAL A 147 16.49 19.21 14.20
C VAL A 147 15.08 18.97 13.65
N LYS A 148 14.43 17.89 14.10
CA LYS A 148 13.04 17.59 13.70
C LYS A 148 12.06 18.67 14.13
N ALA A 149 12.16 19.18 15.36
CA ALA A 149 11.33 20.25 15.88
C ALA A 149 11.50 21.51 15.03
N GLN A 150 12.74 21.88 14.72
CA GLN A 150 13.03 22.99 13.83
C GLN A 150 12.41 22.78 12.44
N HIS A 151 12.56 21.61 11.84
CA HIS A 151 11.99 21.31 10.52
C HIS A 151 10.47 21.44 10.51
N ILE A 152 9.75 20.87 11.48
CA ILE A 152 8.28 20.88 11.45
C ILE A 152 7.69 22.26 11.76
N ILE A 153 8.35 23.09 12.58
CA ILE A 153 7.97 24.49 12.80
C ILE A 153 8.21 25.29 11.52
N THR A 154 9.42 25.22 10.94
CA THR A 154 9.75 25.94 9.70
C THR A 154 8.86 25.50 8.54
N LEU A 155 8.59 24.20 8.40
CA LEU A 155 7.65 23.67 7.42
C LEU A 155 6.26 24.28 7.61
N SER A 156 5.78 24.36 8.85
CA SER A 156 4.47 24.94 9.15
C SER A 156 4.42 26.44 8.83
N MET A 157 5.50 27.18 9.12
CA MET A 157 5.62 28.59 8.71
C MET A 157 5.56 28.74 7.19
N GLN A 158 6.29 27.90 6.44
CA GLN A 158 6.28 27.92 4.98
C GLN A 158 4.88 27.60 4.41
N LEU A 159 4.14 26.68 5.03
CA LEU A 159 2.75 26.40 4.66
C LEU A 159 1.86 27.62 4.87
N VAL A 160 1.97 28.29 6.02
CA VAL A 160 1.18 29.49 6.32
C VAL A 160 1.51 30.63 5.34
N GLU A 161 2.79 30.91 5.13
CA GLU A 161 3.24 32.04 4.30
C GLU A 161 2.95 31.86 2.81
N LYS A 162 3.16 30.66 2.26
CA LYS A 162 3.12 30.42 0.81
C LYS A 162 1.85 29.71 0.33
N TYR A 163 1.20 28.96 1.21
CA TYR A 163 0.10 28.05 0.86
C TYR A 163 -1.13 28.23 1.77
N ASN A 164 -1.20 29.35 2.52
CA ASN A 164 -2.32 29.68 3.41
C ASN A 164 -2.66 28.56 4.42
N GLY A 165 -1.62 27.87 4.91
CA GLY A 165 -1.74 26.77 5.87
C GLY A 165 -2.18 25.43 5.26
N VAL A 166 -2.39 25.36 3.94
CA VAL A 166 -2.82 24.14 3.23
C VAL A 166 -1.61 23.40 2.68
N VAL A 167 -1.59 22.07 2.81
CA VAL A 167 -0.53 21.24 2.21
C VAL A 167 -0.70 21.21 0.69
N PRO A 168 0.31 21.61 -0.10
CA PRO A 168 0.25 21.55 -1.56
C PRO A 168 0.25 20.10 -2.06
N ASN A 169 -0.32 19.88 -3.24
CA ASN A 169 -0.51 18.55 -3.83
C ASN A 169 0.37 18.31 -5.07
N THR A 170 1.48 19.05 -5.21
CA THR A 170 2.46 18.83 -6.28
C THR A 170 3.84 18.48 -5.73
N MET A 171 4.58 17.65 -6.49
CA MET A 171 5.95 17.24 -6.13
C MET A 171 6.89 18.44 -5.94
N LYS A 172 6.81 19.43 -6.83
CA LYS A 172 7.67 20.62 -6.82
C LYS A 172 7.44 21.47 -5.57
N GLU A 173 6.19 21.66 -5.19
CA GLU A 173 5.84 22.47 -4.01
C GLU A 173 6.17 21.73 -2.72
N LEU A 174 5.82 20.43 -2.62
CA LEU A 174 6.14 19.63 -1.45
C LEU A 174 7.65 19.58 -1.20
N THR A 175 8.46 19.32 -2.23
CA THR A 175 9.93 19.26 -2.08
C THR A 175 10.60 20.61 -1.81
N SER A 176 9.86 21.72 -1.91
CA SER A 176 10.34 23.04 -1.51
C SER A 176 10.23 23.29 0.02
N LEU A 177 9.48 22.44 0.72
CA LEU A 177 9.26 22.55 2.17
C LEU A 177 10.44 21.97 2.96
N SER A 178 10.70 22.55 4.13
CA SER A 178 11.78 22.14 5.03
C SER A 178 11.62 20.69 5.49
N GLY A 179 12.67 19.88 5.35
CA GLY A 179 12.65 18.47 5.73
C GLY A 179 11.88 17.55 4.78
N VAL A 180 11.38 18.05 3.65
CA VAL A 180 10.61 17.26 2.67
C VAL A 180 11.46 16.94 1.45
N GLY A 181 11.95 15.71 1.39
CA GLY A 181 12.56 15.15 0.18
C GLY A 181 11.54 14.49 -0.74
N ARG A 182 11.99 14.05 -1.92
CA ARG A 182 11.15 13.35 -2.91
C ARG A 182 10.39 12.15 -2.34
N LYS A 183 11.05 11.35 -1.49
CA LYS A 183 10.39 10.22 -0.79
C LYS A 183 9.19 10.71 0.03
N THR A 184 9.39 11.72 0.88
CA THR A 184 8.34 12.29 1.74
C THR A 184 7.19 12.83 0.90
N ALA A 185 7.50 13.56 -0.19
CA ALA A 185 6.49 14.06 -1.11
C ALA A 185 5.68 12.91 -1.73
N ASN A 186 6.32 11.83 -2.20
CA ASN A 186 5.62 10.66 -2.75
C ASN A 186 4.73 9.95 -1.72
N VAL A 187 5.14 9.88 -0.44
CA VAL A 187 4.27 9.35 0.63
C VAL A 187 3.00 10.18 0.75
N VAL A 188 3.15 11.52 0.80
CA VAL A 188 2.03 12.44 1.00
C VAL A 188 1.07 12.45 -0.20
N LEU A 189 1.60 12.53 -1.42
CA LEU A 189 0.80 12.49 -2.65
C LEU A 189 -0.06 11.22 -2.72
N GLY A 190 0.57 10.06 -2.53
CA GLY A 190 -0.12 8.78 -2.61
C GLY A 190 -1.16 8.57 -1.51
N ASN A 191 -0.81 8.88 -0.26
CA ASN A 191 -1.64 8.50 0.88
C ASN A 191 -2.68 9.54 1.30
N ALA A 192 -2.38 10.83 1.14
CA ALA A 192 -3.29 11.90 1.57
C ALA A 192 -4.13 12.49 0.42
N PHE A 193 -3.62 12.46 -0.82
CA PHE A 193 -4.29 13.06 -1.97
C PHE A 193 -4.77 12.05 -3.01
N GLY A 194 -4.40 10.77 -2.89
CA GLY A 194 -4.71 9.76 -3.92
C GLY A 194 -4.02 10.03 -5.26
N ILE A 195 -2.97 10.85 -5.27
CA ILE A 195 -2.18 11.16 -6.46
C ILE A 195 -1.06 10.13 -6.55
N PRO A 196 -0.83 9.49 -7.72
CA PRO A 196 0.20 8.47 -7.90
C PRO A 196 1.54 8.84 -7.28
N GLY A 197 1.92 8.12 -6.22
CA GLY A 197 3.16 8.33 -5.48
C GLY A 197 3.85 7.01 -5.17
N PHE A 198 5.13 6.91 -5.56
CA PHE A 198 5.96 5.73 -5.32
C PHE A 198 7.17 6.09 -4.43
N PRO A 199 7.03 6.08 -3.09
CA PRO A 199 8.15 6.38 -2.21
C PRO A 199 9.17 5.25 -2.24
N VAL A 200 10.41 5.58 -2.62
CA VAL A 200 11.54 4.65 -2.62
C VAL A 200 12.31 4.78 -1.30
N ASP A 201 12.24 3.75 -0.47
CA ASP A 201 12.98 3.66 0.79
C ASP A 201 13.94 2.47 0.81
N THR A 202 14.55 2.20 1.96
CA THR A 202 15.52 1.11 2.11
C THR A 202 14.90 -0.28 1.95
N HIS A 203 13.59 -0.44 2.19
CA HIS A 203 12.87 -1.68 1.93
C HIS A 203 12.65 -1.84 0.43
N VAL A 204 12.10 -0.81 -0.25
CA VAL A 204 11.89 -0.83 -1.70
C VAL A 204 13.21 -1.08 -2.43
N ILE A 205 14.28 -0.36 -2.08
CA ILE A 205 15.63 -0.55 -2.65
C ILE A 205 16.09 -2.01 -2.45
N ARG A 206 15.94 -2.57 -1.25
CA ARG A 206 16.43 -3.92 -0.98
C ARG A 206 15.60 -4.99 -1.70
N VAL A 207 14.28 -4.90 -1.62
CA VAL A 207 13.36 -5.92 -2.17
C VAL A 207 13.45 -5.94 -3.69
N THR A 208 13.34 -4.78 -4.36
CA THR A 208 13.48 -4.68 -5.81
C THR A 208 14.86 -5.13 -6.31
N GLY A 209 15.91 -4.88 -5.51
CA GLY A 209 17.25 -5.38 -5.76
C GLY A 209 17.33 -6.91 -5.68
N ARG A 210 16.83 -7.53 -4.61
CA ARG A 210 16.85 -8.99 -4.43
C ARG A 210 15.96 -9.74 -5.42
N LEU A 211 14.84 -9.15 -5.84
CA LEU A 211 13.97 -9.74 -6.87
C LEU A 211 14.47 -9.48 -8.31
N HIS A 212 15.55 -8.71 -8.46
CA HIS A 212 16.09 -8.27 -9.75
C HIS A 212 15.01 -7.58 -10.62
N TRP A 213 14.14 -6.76 -10.00
CA TRP A 213 13.10 -5.99 -10.69
C TRP A 213 13.63 -4.76 -11.43
N ARG A 214 14.91 -4.44 -11.23
CA ARG A 214 15.57 -3.26 -11.77
C ARG A 214 16.95 -3.61 -12.28
N LYS A 215 17.44 -2.90 -13.29
CA LYS A 215 18.71 -3.19 -13.96
C LYS A 215 19.93 -2.99 -13.05
N ASP A 216 19.90 -2.00 -12.17
CA ASP A 216 20.99 -1.67 -11.26
C ASP A 216 20.93 -2.47 -9.92
N TRP A 217 20.30 -3.64 -9.93
CA TRP A 217 20.13 -4.48 -8.74
C TRP A 217 21.45 -4.86 -8.05
N ASN A 218 22.54 -4.98 -8.82
CA ASN A 218 23.89 -5.29 -8.35
C ASN A 218 24.80 -4.06 -8.18
N SER A 219 24.27 -2.85 -8.36
CA SER A 219 25.06 -1.62 -8.26
C SER A 219 25.32 -1.24 -6.79
N SER A 220 26.57 -0.88 -6.49
CA SER A 220 26.94 -0.26 -5.21
C SER A 220 26.43 1.18 -5.08
N LYS A 221 26.12 1.84 -6.20
CA LYS A 221 25.57 3.20 -6.26
C LYS A 221 24.10 3.13 -6.63
N VAL A 222 23.25 3.32 -5.63
CA VAL A 222 21.79 3.25 -5.76
C VAL A 222 21.23 4.65 -6.00
N ASN A 223 20.41 4.83 -7.04
CA ASN A 223 19.70 6.09 -7.29
C ASN A 223 18.19 5.90 -7.12
N PRO A 224 17.58 6.39 -6.01
CA PRO A 224 16.15 6.24 -5.76
C PRO A 224 15.23 6.76 -6.87
N VAL A 225 15.62 7.84 -7.57
CA VAL A 225 14.81 8.43 -8.65
C VAL A 225 14.78 7.50 -9.88
N LYS A 226 15.90 6.82 -10.18
CA LYS A 226 15.95 5.84 -11.26
C LYS A 226 15.11 4.61 -10.92
N ILE A 227 15.21 4.13 -9.67
CA ILE A 227 14.42 3.00 -9.18
C ILE A 227 12.93 3.34 -9.26
N GLU A 228 12.54 4.52 -8.80
CA GLU A 228 11.16 5.00 -8.92
C GLU A 228 10.66 4.90 -10.35
N SER A 229 11.36 5.54 -11.30
CA SER A 229 10.99 5.56 -12.73
C SER A 229 10.94 4.17 -13.37
N GLU A 230 11.93 3.32 -13.07
CA GLU A 230 12.00 1.97 -13.64
C GLU A 230 10.90 1.07 -13.10
N ILE A 231 10.70 1.05 -11.77
CA ILE A 231 9.68 0.19 -11.16
C ILE A 231 8.28 0.66 -11.53
N THR A 232 8.01 1.96 -11.57
CA THR A 232 6.70 2.47 -11.98
C THR A 232 6.38 2.20 -13.44
N SER A 233 7.38 1.99 -14.31
CA SER A 233 7.13 1.66 -15.72
C SER A 233 6.47 0.29 -15.94
N PHE A 234 6.49 -0.60 -14.95
CA PHE A 234 5.79 -1.88 -15.00
C PHE A 234 4.30 -1.76 -14.65
N PHE A 235 3.89 -0.70 -13.93
CA PHE A 235 2.55 -0.62 -13.33
C PHE A 235 1.79 0.63 -13.79
N SER A 236 0.46 0.55 -13.82
CA SER A 236 -0.35 1.74 -14.04
C SER A 236 -0.21 2.73 -12.86
N PRO A 237 -0.34 4.05 -13.09
CA PRO A 237 -0.15 5.06 -12.05
C PRO A 237 -0.99 4.85 -10.78
N GLU A 238 -2.20 4.33 -10.92
CA GLU A 238 -3.14 4.08 -9.83
C GLU A 238 -2.60 3.05 -8.84
N GLU A 239 -1.75 2.14 -9.31
CA GLU A 239 -1.18 1.06 -8.49
C GLU A 239 0.11 1.45 -7.77
N TRP A 240 0.77 2.56 -8.13
CA TRP A 240 2.09 2.92 -7.62
C TRP A 240 2.17 2.92 -6.09
N THR A 241 1.20 3.53 -5.42
CA THR A 241 1.18 3.60 -3.96
C THR A 241 0.99 2.22 -3.33
N ASN A 242 0.13 1.39 -3.91
CA ASN A 242 -0.10 0.02 -3.46
C ASN A 242 1.14 -0.87 -3.64
N VAL A 243 1.79 -0.80 -4.80
CA VAL A 243 3.06 -1.50 -5.07
C VAL A 243 4.11 -1.10 -4.04
N SER A 244 4.30 0.19 -3.81
CA SER A 244 5.27 0.68 -2.83
C SER A 244 4.98 0.14 -1.43
N HIS A 245 3.73 0.22 -0.96
CA HIS A 245 3.37 -0.30 0.36
C HIS A 245 3.59 -1.81 0.47
N ARG A 246 3.24 -2.60 -0.54
CA ARG A 246 3.47 -4.06 -0.53
C ARG A 246 4.96 -4.38 -0.46
N LEU A 247 5.80 -3.69 -1.23
CA LEU A 247 7.25 -3.85 -1.19
C LEU A 247 7.81 -3.47 0.19
N ILE A 248 7.32 -2.38 0.80
CA ILE A 248 7.74 -1.96 2.15
C ILE A 248 7.33 -3.00 3.19
N LEU A 249 6.07 -3.44 3.19
CA LEU A 249 5.52 -4.40 4.14
C LEU A 249 6.20 -5.77 4.01
N HIS A 250 6.37 -6.26 2.78
CA HIS A 250 7.08 -7.51 2.50
C HIS A 250 8.56 -7.40 2.93
N GLY A 251 9.22 -6.29 2.61
CA GLY A 251 10.59 -6.04 3.04
C GLY A 251 10.76 -5.90 4.55
N ARG A 252 9.70 -5.51 5.27
CA ARG A 252 9.71 -5.33 6.72
C ARG A 252 9.48 -6.63 7.47
N THR A 253 8.65 -7.52 6.93
CA THR A 253 8.18 -8.73 7.61
C THR A 253 8.85 -10.01 7.13
N VAL A 254 9.09 -10.14 5.83
CA VAL A 254 9.62 -11.37 5.21
C VAL A 254 11.04 -11.15 4.69
N CYS A 255 11.22 -10.18 3.79
CA CYS A 255 12.50 -9.91 3.12
C CYS A 255 13.35 -8.90 3.95
N THR A 256 13.61 -9.27 5.20
CA THR A 256 14.35 -8.47 6.18
C THR A 256 15.81 -8.25 5.76
N ALA A 257 16.46 -7.21 6.28
CA ALA A 257 17.83 -6.87 5.90
C ALA A 257 18.83 -7.96 6.31
N ARG A 258 18.70 -8.48 7.53
CA ARG A 258 19.53 -9.54 8.11
C ARG A 258 18.64 -10.78 8.25
N ASN A 259 19.02 -11.89 7.60
CA ASN A 259 18.32 -13.17 7.61
C ASN A 259 16.86 -13.09 7.11
N PRO A 260 16.65 -12.87 5.80
CA PRO A 260 15.30 -12.92 5.22
C PRO A 260 14.67 -14.31 5.41
N HIS A 261 13.36 -14.33 5.63
CA HIS A 261 12.57 -15.56 5.82
C HIS A 261 12.27 -16.24 4.46
N CYS A 262 13.31 -16.62 3.72
CA CYS A 262 13.20 -17.14 2.36
C CYS A 262 12.35 -18.41 2.26
N PHE A 263 12.38 -19.27 3.28
CA PHE A 263 11.60 -20.52 3.29
C PHE A 263 10.09 -20.27 3.29
N GLU A 264 9.64 -19.24 4.00
CA GLU A 264 8.23 -18.85 4.15
C GLU A 264 7.79 -17.79 3.13
N CYS A 265 8.71 -17.34 2.26
CA CYS A 265 8.45 -16.28 1.31
C CYS A 265 7.59 -16.80 0.15
N PRO A 266 6.45 -16.17 -0.19
CA PRO A 266 5.63 -16.62 -1.33
C PRO A 266 6.37 -16.48 -2.67
N LEU A 267 7.38 -15.59 -2.72
CA LEU A 267 8.20 -15.38 -3.91
C LEU A 267 9.41 -16.32 -3.97
N ARG A 268 9.54 -17.30 -3.07
CA ARG A 268 10.75 -18.15 -2.96
C ARG A 268 11.15 -18.78 -4.28
N PHE A 269 10.19 -19.33 -5.03
CA PHE A 269 10.45 -20.08 -6.26
C PHE A 269 10.76 -19.20 -7.46
N THR A 270 10.36 -17.92 -7.44
CA THR A 270 10.63 -16.96 -8.51
C THR A 270 11.79 -16.01 -8.20
N CYS A 271 12.15 -15.87 -6.92
CA CYS A 271 13.14 -14.91 -6.45
C CYS A 271 14.57 -15.39 -6.74
N PRO A 272 15.35 -14.65 -7.56
CA PRO A 272 16.73 -15.03 -7.91
C PRO A 272 17.71 -14.92 -6.74
N SER A 273 17.36 -14.21 -5.68
CA SER A 273 18.19 -14.05 -4.46
C SER A 273 17.72 -14.92 -3.29
N ALA A 274 16.76 -15.84 -3.49
CA ALA A 274 16.29 -16.72 -2.42
C ALA A 274 17.43 -17.59 -1.91
N LYS A 275 17.53 -17.72 -0.57
CA LYS A 275 18.47 -18.63 0.08
C LYS A 275 17.69 -19.87 0.52
N CYS A 276 18.06 -21.02 -0.02
CA CYS A 276 17.56 -22.32 0.41
C CYS A 276 18.13 -22.70 1.78
#